data_AF-A0A970PQJ1-F1
#
_entry.id   AF-A0A970PQJ1-F1
#
_cell.length_a   1.000
_cell.length_b   1.000
_cell.length_c   1.000
_cell.angle_alpha   90.00
_cell.angle_beta   90.00
_cell.angle_gamma   90.00
#
_symmetry.space_group_name_H-M   'P 1'
#
loop_
_entity.id
_entity.type
_entity.pdbx_description
1 polymer ?
#
loop_
_entity_poly.entity_id
_entity_poly.type
_entity_poly.pdbx_seq_one_letter_code
_entity_poly.pdbx_strand_id
1 'polypeptide(L)'
;RIMDHIESNYTNKLLLKDLCELEGISLHYLSRYFTAHFGMSFQDYLTMLRYGRARLLLERTDLKAGDIAISSGFSDIRYLNRAFRQLHGCTPLAYRDSFLQGRPAQSKSTDIRDAQQRFLDEKESLSYLRQWLDANPIT
;
A
#
# COMPACT_ATOMS: atom_id res chain seq x y z
N ARG A 1 9.47 -3.67 -14.07
CA ARG A 1 8.61 -4.80 -14.53
C ARG A 1 7.96 -5.57 -13.38
N ILE A 2 8.72 -6.30 -12.53
CA ILE A 2 8.12 -7.07 -11.40
C ILE A 2 7.38 -6.13 -10.44
N MET A 3 8.01 -5.02 -10.05
CA MET A 3 7.39 -4.03 -9.16
C MET A 3 6.13 -3.43 -9.78
N ASP A 4 6.19 -2.99 -11.04
CA ASP A 4 5.03 -2.45 -11.77
C ASP A 4 3.88 -3.46 -11.85
N HIS A 5 4.20 -4.75 -12.04
CA HIS A 5 3.20 -5.81 -12.01
C HIS A 5 2.55 -5.93 -10.63
N ILE A 6 3.34 -5.87 -9.55
CA ILE A 6 2.81 -5.88 -8.18
C ILE A 6 1.92 -4.66 -7.94
N GLU A 7 2.36 -3.46 -8.30
CA GLU A 7 1.60 -2.22 -8.12
C GLU A 7 0.29 -2.19 -8.91
N SER A 8 0.26 -2.84 -10.08
CA SER A 8 -0.95 -2.96 -10.89
C SER A 8 -1.91 -4.05 -10.39
N ASN A 9 -1.43 -5.02 -9.61
CA ASN A 9 -2.19 -6.23 -9.25
C ASN A 9 -2.31 -6.50 -7.75
N TYR A 10 -1.81 -5.63 -6.87
CA TYR A 10 -1.82 -5.89 -5.42
C TYR A 10 -3.22 -6.05 -4.82
N THR A 11 -4.26 -5.52 -5.48
CA THR A 11 -5.65 -5.68 -5.06
C THR A 11 -6.20 -7.09 -5.35
N ASN A 12 -5.54 -7.85 -6.22
CA ASN A 12 -5.91 -9.21 -6.56
C ASN A 12 -5.11 -10.22 -5.74
N LYS A 13 -5.48 -11.50 -5.84
CA LYS A 13 -4.62 -12.58 -5.31
C LYS A 13 -3.32 -12.57 -6.09
N LEU A 14 -2.22 -12.29 -5.40
CA LEU A 14 -0.89 -12.24 -5.96
C LEU A 14 0.06 -13.08 -5.09
N LEU A 15 0.65 -14.12 -5.67
CA LEU A 15 1.61 -14.96 -4.97
C LEU A 15 3.02 -14.73 -5.52
N LEU A 16 4.01 -14.87 -4.64
CA LEU A 16 5.42 -14.81 -5.03
C LEU A 16 5.75 -15.85 -6.12
N LYS A 17 5.10 -17.03 -6.05
CA LYS A 17 5.25 -18.11 -7.02
C LYS A 17 4.79 -17.69 -8.41
N ASP A 18 3.67 -16.98 -8.52
CA ASP A 18 3.11 -16.54 -9.80
C ASP A 18 4.07 -15.56 -10.49
N LEU A 19 4.70 -14.66 -9.71
CA LEU A 19 5.75 -13.75 -10.21
C LEU A 19 6.99 -14.50 -10.68
N CYS A 20 7.39 -15.56 -9.96
CA CYS A 20 8.52 -16.39 -10.34
C CYS A 20 8.29 -17.12 -11.66
N GLU A 21 7.09 -17.69 -11.84
CA GLU A 21 6.68 -18.38 -13.06
C GLU A 21 6.62 -17.41 -14.26
N LEU A 22 6.10 -16.20 -14.05
CA LEU A 22 6.02 -15.16 -15.09
C LEU A 22 7.41 -14.69 -15.58
N GLU A 23 8.38 -14.63 -14.67
CA GLU A 23 9.71 -14.07 -14.92
C GLU A 23 10.78 -15.14 -15.19
N GLY A 24 10.45 -16.43 -15.04
CA GLY A 24 11.39 -17.53 -15.22
C GLY A 24 12.50 -17.56 -14.16
N ILE A 25 12.23 -17.09 -12.94
CA ILE A 25 13.20 -17.03 -11.84
C ILE A 25 12.80 -17.97 -10.70
N SER A 26 13.77 -18.33 -9.86
CA SER A 26 13.50 -19.20 -8.71
C SER A 26 12.81 -18.45 -7.56
N LEU A 27 11.95 -19.15 -6.83
CA LEU A 27 11.30 -18.63 -5.60
C LEU A 27 12.33 -18.17 -4.56
N HIS A 28 13.42 -18.92 -4.42
CA HIS A 28 14.50 -18.58 -3.48
C HIS A 28 15.16 -17.26 -3.85
N TYR A 29 15.46 -17.06 -5.14
CA TYR A 29 16.03 -15.81 -5.63
C TYR A 29 15.12 -14.62 -5.34
N LEU A 30 13.84 -14.70 -5.74
CA LEU A 30 12.92 -13.57 -5.56
C LEU A 30 12.64 -13.29 -4.08
N SER A 31 12.52 -14.33 -3.24
CA SER A 31 12.38 -14.16 -1.79
C SER A 31 13.58 -13.44 -1.17
N ARG A 32 14.80 -13.85 -1.52
CA ARG A 32 16.03 -13.18 -1.06
C ARG A 32 16.16 -11.76 -1.60
N TYR A 33 15.71 -11.52 -2.82
CA TYR A 33 15.68 -10.19 -3.40
C TYR A 33 14.82 -9.24 -2.55
N PHE A 34 13.62 -9.67 -2.14
CA PHE A 34 12.76 -8.85 -1.28
C PHE A 34 13.41 -8.52 0.07
N THR A 35 13.98 -9.52 0.75
CA THR A 35 14.62 -9.28 2.05
C THR A 35 15.90 -8.47 1.95
N ALA A 36 16.72 -8.68 0.91
CA ALA A 36 17.97 -7.94 0.71
C ALA A 36 17.76 -6.48 0.31
N HIS A 37 16.76 -6.20 -0.55
CA HIS A 37 16.56 -4.85 -1.09
C HIS A 37 15.51 -4.03 -0.33
N PHE A 38 14.50 -4.66 0.29
CA PHE A 38 13.44 -3.97 1.02
C PHE A 38 13.48 -4.23 2.53
N GLY A 39 14.37 -5.10 3.01
CA GLY A 39 14.45 -5.46 4.43
C GLY A 39 13.23 -6.23 4.95
N MET A 40 12.35 -6.71 4.06
CA MET A 40 11.08 -7.34 4.43
C MET A 40 10.70 -8.45 3.45
N SER A 41 9.78 -9.33 3.87
CA SER A 41 9.26 -10.37 2.98
C SER A 41 8.36 -9.77 1.89
N PHE A 42 8.16 -10.53 0.82
CA PHE A 42 7.17 -10.17 -0.21
C PHE A 42 5.76 -9.99 0.38
N GLN A 43 5.37 -10.84 1.33
CA GLN A 43 4.05 -10.76 1.96
C GLN A 43 3.90 -9.49 2.79
N ASP A 44 4.96 -9.08 3.49
CA ASP A 44 4.97 -7.82 4.24
C ASP A 44 4.91 -6.62 3.30
N TYR A 45 5.68 -6.65 2.20
CA TYR A 45 5.64 -5.63 1.16
C TYR A 45 4.24 -5.48 0.56
N LEU A 46 3.62 -6.60 0.19
CA LEU A 46 2.25 -6.62 -0.33
C LEU A 46 1.24 -6.10 0.71
N THR A 47 1.42 -6.46 1.98
CA THR A 47 0.59 -5.97 3.08
C THR A 47 0.73 -4.46 3.26
N MET A 48 1.94 -3.91 3.11
CA MET A 48 2.19 -2.47 3.19
C MET A 48 1.48 -1.69 2.07
N LEU A 49 1.55 -2.18 0.83
CA LEU A 49 0.82 -1.56 -0.29
C LEU A 49 -0.69 -1.54 -0.06
N ARG A 50 -1.25 -2.70 0.32
CA ARG A 50 -2.69 -2.85 0.62
C ARG A 50 -3.12 -1.98 1.80
N TYR A 51 -2.29 -1.92 2.84
CA TYR A 51 -2.52 -1.05 3.99
C TYR A 51 -2.55 0.43 3.59
N GLY A 52 -1.59 0.88 2.77
CA GLY A 52 -1.57 2.25 2.25
C GLY A 52 -2.85 2.60 1.50
N ARG A 53 -3.34 1.69 0.64
CA ARG A 53 -4.62 1.86 -0.06
C ARG A 53 -5.80 1.92 0.91
N ALA A 54 -5.85 1.03 1.89
CA ALA A 54 -6.93 1.00 2.88
C ALA A 54 -6.98 2.27 3.73
N ARG A 55 -5.80 2.80 4.11
CA ARG A 55 -5.68 4.07 4.83
C ARG A 55 -6.32 5.22 4.05
N LEU A 56 -5.97 5.34 2.77
CA LEU A 56 -6.54 6.35 1.89
C LEU A 56 -8.07 6.22 1.76
N LEU A 57 -8.59 5.00 1.66
CA LEU A 57 -10.03 4.77 1.59
C LEU A 57 -10.74 5.13 2.90
N LEU A 58 -10.14 4.85 4.05
CA LEU A 58 -10.68 5.25 5.37
C LEU A 58 -10.75 6.77 5.55
N GLU A 59 -9.73 7.49 5.06
CA GLU A 59 -9.61 8.95 5.16
C GLU A 59 -10.54 9.70 4.18
N ARG A 60 -10.79 9.11 3.01
CA ARG A 60 -11.44 9.79 1.87
C ARG A 60 -12.85 9.30 1.56
N THR A 61 -13.31 8.22 2.19
CA THR A 61 -14.62 7.62 1.90
C THR A 61 -15.32 7.15 3.17
N ASP A 62 -16.65 7.01 3.07
CA ASP A 62 -17.51 6.45 4.12
C ASP A 62 -17.76 4.94 3.94
N LEU A 63 -16.95 4.26 3.10
CA LEU A 63 -17.08 2.82 2.86
C LEU A 63 -16.98 2.03 4.17
N LYS A 64 -17.69 0.91 4.25
CA LYS A 64 -17.59 0.03 5.41
C LYS A 64 -16.22 -0.66 5.40
N ALA A 65 -15.71 -0.99 6.59
CA ALA A 65 -14.39 -1.63 6.71
C ALA A 65 -14.27 -2.95 5.92
N GLY A 66 -15.39 -3.69 5.75
CA GLY A 66 -15.44 -4.87 4.88
C GLY A 66 -15.18 -4.53 3.41
N ASP A 67 -15.86 -3.52 2.88
CA ASP A 67 -15.70 -3.08 1.49
C ASP A 67 -14.29 -2.52 1.25
N ILE A 68 -13.74 -1.81 2.24
CA ILE A 68 -12.37 -1.30 2.21
C ILE A 68 -11.35 -2.43 2.18
N ALA A 69 -11.59 -3.50 2.94
CA ALA A 69 -10.70 -4.67 2.94
C ALA A 69 -10.59 -5.23 1.52
N ILE A 70 -11.73 -5.53 0.88
CA ILE A 70 -11.79 -6.07 -0.48
C ILE A 70 -11.18 -5.09 -1.49
N SER A 71 -11.59 -3.81 -1.45
CA SER A 71 -11.12 -2.78 -2.39
C SER A 71 -9.62 -2.46 -2.27
N SER A 72 -9.02 -2.80 -1.13
CA SER A 72 -7.59 -2.61 -0.89
C SER A 72 -6.78 -3.90 -1.11
N GLY A 73 -7.41 -5.01 -1.48
CA GLY A 73 -6.74 -6.29 -1.75
C GLY A 73 -6.61 -7.24 -0.58
N PHE A 74 -7.19 -6.94 0.58
CA PHE A 74 -7.30 -7.92 1.65
C PHE A 74 -8.39 -8.94 1.32
N SER A 75 -8.14 -10.20 1.65
CA SER A 75 -9.11 -11.28 1.44
C SER A 75 -10.33 -11.14 2.34
N ASP A 76 -10.18 -10.52 3.52
CA ASP A 76 -11.27 -10.20 4.42
C ASP A 76 -10.89 -9.08 5.43
N ILE A 77 -11.89 -8.64 6.19
CA ILE A 77 -11.75 -7.61 7.24
C ILE A 77 -10.81 -8.02 8.39
N ARG A 78 -10.64 -9.31 8.68
CA ARG A 78 -9.76 -9.79 9.76
C ARG A 78 -8.30 -9.53 9.42
N TYR A 79 -7.91 -9.73 8.15
CA TYR A 79 -6.57 -9.41 7.68
C TYR A 79 -6.31 -7.91 7.66
N LEU A 80 -7.29 -7.11 7.21
CA LEU A 80 -7.23 -5.66 7.31
C LEU A 80 -7.01 -5.20 8.76
N ASN A 81 -7.82 -5.70 9.70
CA ASN A 81 -7.71 -5.38 11.11
C ASN A 81 -6.34 -5.75 11.69
N ARG A 82 -5.80 -6.91 11.30
CA ARG A 82 -4.45 -7.34 11.72
C ARG A 82 -3.38 -6.38 11.22
N ALA A 83 -3.44 -6.01 9.94
CA ALA A 83 -2.49 -5.07 9.35
C ALA A 83 -2.51 -3.72 10.06
N PHE A 84 -3.70 -3.17 10.35
CA PHE A 84 -3.82 -1.90 11.09
C PHE A 84 -3.27 -1.98 12.52
N ARG A 85 -3.49 -3.09 13.23
CA ARG A 85 -2.92 -3.26 14.57
C ARG A 85 -1.40 -3.37 14.53
N GLN A 86 -0.86 -4.09 13.56
CA GLN A 86 0.58 -4.29 13.42
C GLN A 86 1.30 -3.01 12.98
N LEU A 87 0.73 -2.27 12.03
CA LEU A 87 1.40 -1.13 11.38
C LEU A 87 1.06 0.22 12.03
N HIS A 88 -0.08 0.33 12.71
CA HIS A 88 -0.57 1.58 13.28
C HIS A 88 -1.05 1.48 14.74
N GLY A 89 -1.06 0.27 15.32
CA GLY A 89 -1.43 0.07 16.73
C GLY A 89 -2.93 0.16 17.04
N CYS A 90 -3.81 0.31 16.05
CA CYS A 90 -5.26 0.42 16.28
C CYS A 90 -6.08 -0.34 15.22
N THR A 91 -7.41 -0.25 15.28
CA THR A 91 -8.29 -0.83 14.26
C THR A 91 -8.58 0.16 13.14
N PRO A 92 -8.99 -0.28 11.94
CA PRO A 92 -9.38 0.61 10.84
C PRO A 92 -10.46 1.62 11.24
N LEU A 93 -11.43 1.21 12.06
CA LEU A 93 -12.50 2.09 12.53
C LEU A 93 -11.97 3.12 13.52
N ALA A 94 -11.17 2.70 14.51
CA ALA A 94 -10.54 3.62 15.45
C ALA A 94 -9.62 4.62 14.72
N TYR A 95 -8.92 4.17 13.67
CA TYR A 95 -8.13 5.03 12.80
C TYR A 95 -8.99 6.09 12.09
N ARG A 96 -10.14 5.69 11.54
CA ARG A 96 -11.09 6.63 10.93
C ARG A 96 -11.61 7.63 11.96
N ASP A 97 -12.03 7.15 13.12
CA ASP A 97 -12.60 8.00 14.16
C ASP A 97 -11.59 9.03 14.66
N SER A 98 -10.33 8.63 14.89
CA SER A 98 -9.27 9.56 15.30
C SER A 98 -8.97 10.60 14.22
N PHE A 99 -8.99 10.20 12.93
CA PHE A 99 -8.82 11.11 11.81
C PHE A 99 -9.99 12.10 11.67
N LEU A 100 -11.23 11.64 11.87
CA LEU A 100 -12.42 12.49 11.82
C LEU A 100 -12.50 13.45 13.01
N GLN A 101 -12.08 13.03 14.21
CA GLN A 101 -12.02 13.89 15.40
C GLN A 101 -10.97 15.01 15.29
N GLY A 102 -9.97 14.84 14.41
CA GLY A 102 -8.98 15.87 14.07
C GLY A 102 -9.34 16.78 12.88
N ARG A 103 -10.51 16.60 12.25
CA ARG A 103 -10.99 17.48 11.16
C ARG A 103 -11.86 18.63 11.72
N PRO A 104 -11.53 19.92 11.51
CA PRO A 104 -12.55 20.96 11.61
C PRO A 104 -13.61 20.71 10.53
N ALA A 105 -14.88 20.72 10.93
CA ALA A 105 -16.03 20.40 10.09
C ALA A 105 -16.11 21.29 8.83
N GLN A 106 -16.02 20.66 7.65
CA GLN A 106 -16.56 21.06 6.32
C GLN A 106 -16.01 20.03 5.29
N SER A 107 -16.71 19.51 4.28
CA SER A 107 -17.96 19.91 3.62
C SER A 107 -18.61 18.67 2.96
N LYS A 108 -19.94 18.60 3.04
CA LYS A 108 -20.77 17.85 2.09
C LYS A 108 -20.84 18.65 0.78
N SER A 109 -20.20 18.21 -0.30
CA SER A 109 -20.65 18.44 -1.69
C SER A 109 -19.62 17.97 -2.73
N THR A 110 -20.06 17.06 -3.60
CA THR A 110 -19.87 17.07 -5.07
C THR A 110 -18.93 18.13 -5.65
N ASP A 111 -17.68 17.76 -5.95
CA ASP A 111 -17.11 17.82 -7.30
C ASP A 111 -15.71 17.18 -7.31
N ILE A 112 -15.47 16.20 -8.18
CA ILE A 112 -14.24 15.37 -8.20
C ILE A 112 -13.06 16.11 -8.87
N ARG A 113 -13.22 17.37 -9.27
CA ARG A 113 -12.25 18.03 -10.18
C ARG A 113 -11.13 18.84 -9.53
N ASP A 114 -11.18 19.21 -8.25
CA ASP A 114 -10.25 20.25 -7.74
C ASP A 114 -9.44 19.95 -6.46
N ALA A 115 -9.43 18.71 -5.93
CA ALA A 115 -8.66 18.43 -4.72
C ALA A 115 -7.17 18.12 -5.01
N GLN A 116 -6.40 19.17 -5.30
CA GLN A 116 -4.94 19.18 -5.29
C GLN A 116 -4.38 18.74 -3.93
N GLN A 117 -4.08 17.45 -3.79
CA GLN A 117 -3.03 16.95 -2.92
C GLN A 117 -2.03 16.24 -3.83
N ARG A 118 -0.92 16.93 -4.14
CA ARG A 118 0.07 16.49 -5.12
C ARG A 118 0.70 15.17 -4.67
N PHE A 119 0.20 14.07 -5.24
CA PHE A 119 0.97 12.84 -5.34
C PHE A 119 2.16 13.14 -6.24
N LEU A 120 3.37 12.75 -5.80
CA LEU A 120 4.54 12.81 -6.68
C LEU A 120 4.23 11.95 -7.89
N ASP A 121 4.34 12.53 -9.09
CA ASP A 121 4.19 11.74 -10.30
C ASP A 121 5.33 10.71 -10.41
N GLU A 122 5.21 9.81 -11.38
CA GLU A 122 6.17 8.72 -11.58
C GLU A 122 7.61 9.24 -11.76
N LYS A 123 7.75 10.39 -12.45
CA LYS A 123 9.05 11.02 -12.72
C LYS A 123 9.62 11.69 -11.48
N GLU A 124 8.77 12.32 -10.67
CA GLU A 124 9.14 12.91 -9.38
C GLU A 124 9.54 11.83 -8.37
N SER A 125 8.80 10.73 -8.30
CA SER A 125 9.10 9.58 -7.41
C SER A 125 10.44 8.92 -7.78
N LEU A 126 10.72 8.75 -9.08
CA LEU A 126 11.99 8.25 -9.59
C LEU A 126 13.16 9.20 -9.30
N SER A 127 12.93 10.52 -9.36
CA SER A 127 13.96 11.51 -9.02
C SER A 127 14.36 11.41 -7.55
N TYR A 128 13.38 11.24 -6.66
CA TYR A 128 13.59 11.13 -5.23
C TYR A 128 14.32 9.83 -4.86
N LEU A 129 13.93 8.72 -5.48
CA LEU A 129 14.59 7.42 -5.30
C LEU A 129 16.04 7.42 -5.79
N ARG A 130 16.32 8.06 -6.93
CA ARG A 130 17.70 8.20 -7.44
C ARG A 130 18.57 9.03 -6.51
N GLN A 131 18.07 10.17 -6.05
CA GLN A 131 18.79 11.05 -5.12
C GLN A 131 19.12 10.33 -3.80
N TRP A 132 18.24 9.44 -3.33
CA TRP A 132 18.46 8.66 -2.13
C TRP A 132 19.50 7.53 -2.32
N LEU A 133 19.51 6.87 -3.48
CA LEU A 133 20.47 5.82 -3.82
C LEU A 133 21.90 6.35 -4.00
N ASP A 134 22.04 7.54 -4.59
CA ASP A 134 23.36 8.19 -4.75
C ASP A 134 23.95 8.61 -3.39
N ALA A 135 23.09 8.99 -2.43
CA ALA A 135 23.49 9.34 -1.08
C ALA A 135 23.82 8.12 -0.19
N ASN A 136 23.44 6.91 -0.62
CA ASN A 136 23.61 5.67 0.15
C ASN A 136 24.10 4.55 -0.78
N PRO A 137 25.37 4.58 -1.22
CA PRO A 137 25.88 3.59 -2.14
C PRO A 137 25.90 2.22 -1.47
N ILE A 138 25.26 1.25 -2.14
CA ILE A 138 25.21 -0.15 -1.70
C ILE A 138 26.58 -0.77 -2.00
N THR A 139 27.40 -0.95 -0.95
CA THR A 139 28.64 -1.76 -0.98
C THR A 139 28.35 -3.24 -1.09
#